data_AF-A0A0D2GC48-F1
#
_entry.id   AF-A0A0D2GC48-F1
#
_cell.length_a   1.000
_cell.length_b   1.000
_cell.length_c   1.000
_cell.angle_alpha   90.00
_cell.angle_beta   90.00
_cell.angle_gamma   90.00
#
_symmetry.space_group_name_H-M   'P 1'
#
loop_
_entity.id
_entity.type
_entity.pdbx_description
1 polymer ?
#
loop_
_entity_poly.entity_id
_entity_poly.type
_entity_poly.pdbx_seq_one_letter_code
_entity_poly.pdbx_strand_id
1 'polypeptide(L)'
;MGFCVTYSTIAISLAIPFEDPVVVGSCDHHYMDLETIRESLPLMPRLRRITLECSAIATYQVLQMLPNDRQYEIVMDHLRTCWPWADLIQAVTALLPLAARHQVAIGAFRSAPYDNSTPDQSVYDAIAKATAVEVHHHWLTCRPNAAHSERPHLKEGSSWTELRLMVSLPLRFTPRPSIRSLDPSIIPWANLRRLAIEWIFYPSMNDFIYSCAPRLSHLQALRLDAFHKWHYHEACSYVSDGEEHSLRRLSEHPFAIDFTNMPELQELEINGICNHIPITDLVGPNLRRLRLHCENPRFSVYGKESQRSHTDILAAANLAPNLEWLELDIGNIENLWHPTAIPGVDVDVEQYMFLNALTKFRHLRFLRLFPPFAPMTSQPADHRVTHVVPVTDDQAVRIFEQLHRECPSLQILSIAAAPSISDVDTMHWEVTRQGDQTVLTTGHRNRNYNHCQTWIGQRRVRSEIKRFSTPQTYLSDSGGWMLEQNDFRVNRPFAFADEIYR
;
A
#
# COMPACT_ATOMS: atom_id res chain seq x y z
N MET A 1 21.87 -0.07 18.76
CA MET A 1 20.89 -1.11 18.35
C MET A 1 21.57 -2.48 18.20
N GLY A 2 20.90 -3.60 18.46
CA GLY A 2 21.42 -4.93 18.11
C GLY A 2 20.87 -5.40 16.77
N PHE A 3 21.63 -5.27 15.68
CA PHE A 3 21.22 -5.82 14.39
C PHE A 3 21.54 -7.30 14.35
N CYS A 4 20.56 -8.16 14.08
CA CYS A 4 20.84 -9.51 13.62
C CYS A 4 21.20 -9.43 12.13
N VAL A 5 22.46 -9.11 11.85
CA VAL A 5 22.99 -9.02 10.48
C VAL A 5 23.34 -10.41 10.01
N THR A 6 22.75 -10.84 8.89
CA THR A 6 23.05 -12.15 8.30
C THR A 6 23.68 -11.96 6.92
N TYR A 7 24.44 -12.95 6.45
CA TYR A 7 24.96 -12.99 5.07
C TYR A 7 23.84 -12.93 4.01
N SER A 8 22.59 -13.20 4.40
CA SER A 8 21.39 -13.13 3.57
C SER A 8 20.70 -11.76 3.55
N THR A 9 21.15 -10.77 4.30
CA THR A 9 20.51 -9.45 4.34
C THR A 9 20.57 -8.77 2.96
N ILE A 10 19.40 -8.56 2.33
CA ILE A 10 19.25 -7.92 1.01
C ILE A 10 18.75 -6.47 1.15
N ALA A 11 17.99 -6.17 2.21
CA ALA A 11 17.45 -4.85 2.51
C ALA A 11 17.60 -4.52 4.00
N ILE A 12 17.80 -3.24 4.32
CA ILE A 12 17.76 -2.71 5.69
C ILE A 12 16.90 -1.44 5.74
N SER A 13 16.17 -1.23 6.83
CA SER A 13 15.62 0.09 7.20
C SER A 13 16.41 0.63 8.38
N LEU A 14 16.90 1.87 8.26
CA LEU A 14 17.67 2.56 9.27
C LEU A 14 16.82 3.65 9.91
N ALA A 15 16.26 3.33 11.07
CA ALA A 15 15.54 4.28 11.92
C ALA A 15 16.44 4.73 13.08
N ILE A 16 17.32 5.72 12.85
CA ILE A 16 18.17 6.29 13.91
C ILE A 16 17.36 7.35 14.66
N PRO A 17 17.02 7.14 15.94
CA PRO A 17 16.27 8.13 16.72
C PRO A 17 17.10 9.41 16.87
N PHE A 18 16.47 10.57 16.65
CA PHE A 18 17.04 11.87 16.94
C PHE A 18 16.41 12.43 18.23
N GLU A 19 17.24 12.76 19.22
CA GLU A 19 16.87 13.65 20.31
C GLU A 19 17.47 15.03 20.02
N ASP A 20 16.69 16.09 20.24
CA ASP A 20 17.13 17.47 20.00
C ASP A 20 18.50 17.76 20.66
N PRO A 21 19.42 18.45 19.98
CA PRO A 21 20.77 18.72 20.49
C PRO A 21 20.81 19.68 21.70
N VAL A 22 19.65 20.07 22.25
CA VAL A 22 19.57 20.85 23.50
C VAL A 22 19.93 19.98 24.72
N VAL A 23 19.89 18.64 24.60
CA VAL A 23 20.37 17.74 25.66
C VAL A 23 21.82 17.35 25.36
N VAL A 24 22.76 17.93 26.12
CA VAL A 24 24.23 17.81 25.98
C VAL A 24 24.77 16.37 26.25
N GLY A 25 23.93 15.34 26.16
CA GLY A 25 24.30 13.92 26.31
C GLY A 25 23.96 13.01 25.12
N SER A 26 23.31 13.51 24.05
CA SER A 26 22.79 12.66 22.95
C SER A 26 23.78 12.40 21.80
N CYS A 27 24.87 13.19 21.68
CA CYS A 27 25.85 13.05 20.60
C CYS A 27 26.59 11.70 20.61
N ASP A 28 26.86 11.14 21.78
CA ASP A 28 27.61 9.87 21.91
C ASP A 28 26.82 8.67 21.33
N HIS A 29 25.50 8.66 21.49
CA HIS A 29 24.64 7.60 20.96
C HIS A 29 24.58 7.61 19.42
N HIS A 30 24.54 8.79 18.80
CA HIS A 30 24.60 8.91 17.33
C HIS A 30 25.91 8.36 16.76
N TYR A 31 27.03 8.65 17.41
CA TYR A 31 28.32 8.18 16.94
C TYR A 31 28.42 6.65 17.04
N MET A 32 27.92 6.07 18.13
CA MET A 32 27.90 4.61 18.33
C MET A 32 27.02 3.86 17.32
N ASP A 33 25.81 4.35 17.03
CA ASP A 33 24.93 3.70 16.04
C ASP A 33 25.52 3.79 14.62
N LEU A 34 26.14 4.92 14.25
CA LEU A 34 26.83 5.07 12.97
C LEU A 34 28.08 4.19 12.85
N GLU A 35 28.84 4.02 13.92
CA GLU A 35 29.99 3.09 13.95
C GLU A 35 29.53 1.64 13.77
N THR A 36 28.45 1.25 14.46
CA THR A 36 27.84 -0.08 14.32
C THR A 36 27.43 -0.35 12.87
N ILE A 37 26.83 0.64 12.19
CA ILE A 37 26.47 0.53 10.77
C ILE A 37 27.74 0.39 9.92
N ARG A 38 28.76 1.22 10.16
CA ARG A 38 30.03 1.18 9.41
C ARG A 38 30.70 -0.19 9.52
N GLU A 39 30.72 -0.79 10.70
CA GLU A 39 31.28 -2.12 10.94
C GLU A 39 30.41 -3.24 10.33
N SER A 40 29.10 -3.05 10.27
CA SER A 40 28.14 -4.06 9.78
C SER A 40 28.02 -4.11 8.26
N LEU A 41 28.16 -2.98 7.55
CA LEU A 41 27.98 -2.91 6.09
C LEU A 41 28.86 -3.91 5.30
N PRO A 42 30.16 -4.10 5.62
CA PRO A 42 31.00 -5.10 4.97
C PRO A 42 30.49 -6.55 5.13
N LEU A 43 29.75 -6.83 6.21
CA LEU A 43 29.20 -8.16 6.50
C LEU A 43 27.91 -8.46 5.72
N MET A 44 27.40 -7.48 4.94
CA MET A 44 26.19 -7.62 4.13
C MET A 44 26.53 -7.63 2.62
N PRO A 45 27.19 -8.67 2.08
CA PRO A 45 27.60 -8.70 0.68
C PRO A 45 26.40 -8.71 -0.30
N ARG A 46 25.22 -9.09 0.18
CA ARG A 46 23.97 -9.15 -0.60
C ARG A 46 23.09 -7.91 -0.46
N LEU A 47 23.50 -6.93 0.37
CA LEU A 47 22.72 -5.71 0.56
C LEU A 47 22.58 -4.98 -0.77
N ARG A 48 21.33 -4.75 -1.18
CA ARG A 48 20.96 -4.01 -2.38
C ARG A 48 20.16 -2.75 -2.04
N ARG A 49 19.41 -2.76 -0.95
CA ARG A 49 18.44 -1.71 -0.64
C ARG A 49 18.60 -1.15 0.77
N ILE A 50 18.49 0.17 0.89
CA ILE A 50 18.61 0.89 2.15
C ILE A 50 17.48 1.92 2.25
N THR A 51 16.58 1.72 3.20
CA THR A 51 15.54 2.70 3.56
C THR A 51 16.06 3.58 4.69
N LEU A 52 15.96 4.90 4.52
CA LEU A 52 16.46 5.88 5.47
C LEU A 52 15.29 6.59 6.15
N GLU A 53 14.99 6.16 7.38
CA GLU A 53 13.98 6.74 8.27
C GLU A 53 14.66 7.47 9.44
N CYS A 54 15.69 8.26 9.12
CA CYS A 54 16.56 8.91 10.10
C CYS A 54 16.72 10.41 9.85
N SER A 55 17.56 11.08 10.64
CA SER A 55 17.87 12.49 10.39
C SER A 55 18.65 12.67 9.08
N ALA A 56 18.53 13.85 8.46
CA ALA A 56 19.28 14.20 7.27
C ALA A 56 20.81 14.13 7.48
N ILE A 57 21.30 14.45 8.68
CA ILE A 57 22.72 14.33 9.06
C ILE A 57 23.15 12.86 9.12
N ALA A 58 22.34 11.99 9.74
CA ALA A 58 22.66 10.57 9.78
C ALA A 58 22.65 9.97 8.38
N THR A 59 21.68 10.37 7.54
CA THR A 59 21.64 10.01 6.12
C THR A 59 22.92 10.41 5.39
N TYR A 60 23.37 11.66 5.57
CA TYR A 60 24.63 12.14 4.99
C TYR A 60 25.81 11.21 5.35
N GLN A 61 25.94 10.86 6.63
CA GLN A 61 27.01 10.00 7.11
C GLN A 61 26.91 8.58 6.53
N VAL A 62 25.71 7.99 6.52
CA VAL A 62 25.48 6.66 5.95
C VAL A 62 25.84 6.64 4.46
N LEU A 63 25.42 7.63 3.68
CA LEU A 63 25.74 7.72 2.24
C LEU A 63 27.26 7.78 2.00
N GLN A 64 28.01 8.48 2.85
CA GLN A 64 29.47 8.52 2.77
C GLN A 64 30.15 7.18 3.11
N MET A 65 29.52 6.36 3.95
CA MET A 65 30.05 5.04 4.34
C MET A 65 29.81 3.96 3.28
N LEU A 66 28.89 4.17 2.34
CA LEU A 66 28.56 3.16 1.34
C LEU A 66 29.75 2.88 0.42
N PRO A 67 30.09 1.60 0.18
CA PRO A 67 31.27 1.25 -0.59
C PRO A 67 31.14 1.62 -2.07
N ASN A 68 32.29 2.00 -2.67
CA ASN A 68 32.32 2.59 -4.01
C ASN A 68 32.16 1.60 -5.17
N ASP A 69 32.31 0.31 -4.92
CA ASP A 69 32.23 -0.77 -5.90
C ASP A 69 30.80 -1.25 -6.16
N ARG A 70 29.78 -0.67 -5.48
CA ARG A 70 28.40 -1.16 -5.53
C ARG A 70 27.38 -0.05 -5.76
N GLN A 71 26.32 -0.43 -6.46
CA GLN A 71 25.12 0.36 -6.60
C GLN A 71 24.04 -0.16 -5.65
N TYR A 72 23.55 0.72 -4.79
CA TYR A 72 22.41 0.49 -3.92
C TYR A 72 21.17 1.18 -4.49
N GLU A 73 20.03 0.72 -4.01
CA GLU A 73 18.77 1.43 -4.02
C GLU A 73 18.60 2.13 -2.67
N ILE A 74 18.41 3.45 -2.70
CA ILE A 74 18.32 4.30 -1.51
C ILE A 74 16.94 4.96 -1.47
N VAL A 75 16.20 4.73 -0.38
CA VAL A 75 14.88 5.34 -0.18
C VAL A 75 14.99 6.46 0.84
N MET A 76 14.73 7.70 0.39
CA MET A 76 14.71 8.92 1.19
C MET A 76 13.27 9.46 1.27
N ASP A 77 12.49 8.90 2.18
CA ASP A 77 11.06 9.23 2.30
C ASP A 77 10.77 10.09 3.53
N HIS A 78 11.10 9.58 4.72
CA HIS A 78 10.75 10.20 6.00
C HIS A 78 11.96 10.83 6.72
N LEU A 79 12.75 11.64 6.02
CA LEU A 79 13.92 12.29 6.65
C LEU A 79 13.48 13.33 7.69
N ARG A 80 14.06 13.25 8.90
CA ARG A 80 13.91 14.31 9.90
C ARG A 80 14.92 15.42 9.61
N THR A 81 14.45 16.66 9.53
CA THR A 81 15.30 17.80 9.19
C THR A 81 15.76 18.55 10.43
N CYS A 82 17.03 18.93 10.43
CA CYS A 82 17.67 19.75 11.43
C CYS A 82 18.76 20.58 10.76
N TRP A 83 19.30 21.58 11.47
CA TRP A 83 20.38 22.42 10.95
C TRP A 83 21.54 21.55 10.38
N PRO A 84 22.04 21.83 9.16
CA PRO A 84 21.86 23.05 8.38
C PRO A 84 20.65 23.05 7.42
N TRP A 85 19.88 21.97 7.31
CA TRP A 85 18.73 21.90 6.39
C TRP A 85 17.43 22.25 7.11
N ALA A 86 16.84 23.39 6.74
CA ALA A 86 15.66 23.91 7.43
C ALA A 86 14.40 23.07 7.18
N ASP A 87 14.33 22.39 6.03
CA ASP A 87 13.20 21.58 5.62
C ASP A 87 13.62 20.35 4.80
N LEU A 88 12.66 19.44 4.61
CA LEU A 88 12.86 18.15 3.93
C LEU A 88 13.28 18.30 2.47
N ILE A 89 12.80 19.34 1.78
CA ILE A 89 13.12 19.60 0.38
C ILE A 89 14.59 20.01 0.25
N GLN A 90 15.07 20.91 1.10
CA GLN A 90 16.47 21.32 1.14
C GLN A 90 17.39 20.16 1.48
N ALA A 91 17.02 19.34 2.47
CA ALA A 91 17.79 18.16 2.87
C ALA A 91 17.94 17.18 1.69
N VAL A 92 16.82 16.76 1.07
CA VAL A 92 16.85 15.80 -0.05
C VAL A 92 17.64 16.36 -1.24
N THR A 93 17.43 17.64 -1.59
CA THR A 93 18.12 18.28 -2.71
C THR A 93 19.64 18.33 -2.49
N ALA A 94 20.09 18.56 -1.26
CA ALA A 94 21.51 18.57 -0.92
C ALA A 94 22.15 17.18 -0.80
N LEU A 95 21.36 16.16 -0.42
CA LEU A 95 21.85 14.78 -0.24
C LEU A 95 21.91 14.00 -1.56
N LEU A 96 21.05 14.32 -2.53
CA LEU A 96 20.96 13.58 -3.79
C LEU A 96 22.29 13.50 -4.57
N PRO A 97 23.13 14.56 -4.66
CA PRO A 97 24.43 14.46 -5.31
C PRO A 97 25.36 13.39 -4.69
N LEU A 98 25.25 13.13 -3.37
CA LEU A 98 26.04 12.10 -2.70
C LEU A 98 25.56 10.69 -3.05
N ALA A 99 24.27 10.55 -3.38
CA ALA A 99 23.65 9.31 -3.82
C ALA A 99 23.61 9.18 -5.35
N ALA A 100 24.29 10.04 -6.12
CA ALA A 100 24.13 10.12 -7.58
C ALA A 100 24.46 8.83 -8.36
N ARG A 101 25.29 7.94 -7.80
CA ARG A 101 25.59 6.62 -8.39
C ARG A 101 24.55 5.54 -8.07
N HIS A 102 23.62 5.85 -7.16
CA HIS A 102 22.61 4.93 -6.63
C HIS A 102 21.28 5.16 -7.33
N GLN A 103 20.40 4.15 -7.28
CA GLN A 103 18.99 4.39 -7.60
C GLN A 103 18.37 5.04 -6.38
N VAL A 104 17.72 6.19 -6.55
CA VAL A 104 17.17 6.94 -5.42
C VAL A 104 15.65 7.04 -5.56
N ALA A 105 14.95 6.69 -4.48
CA ALA A 105 13.54 6.99 -4.28
C ALA A 105 13.39 8.18 -3.33
N ILE A 106 12.53 9.13 -3.67
CA ILE A 106 12.32 10.37 -2.90
C ILE A 106 10.84 10.56 -2.55
N GLY A 107 10.56 10.73 -1.26
CA GLY A 107 9.20 10.98 -0.72
C GLY A 107 8.91 12.44 -0.35
N ALA A 108 9.91 13.32 -0.49
CA ALA A 108 9.87 14.69 0.03
C ALA A 108 8.81 15.62 -0.60
N PHE A 109 8.29 15.28 -1.78
CA PHE A 109 7.50 16.19 -2.61
C PHE A 109 5.99 15.90 -2.58
N ARG A 110 5.52 15.11 -1.61
CA ARG A 110 4.09 14.76 -1.42
C ARG A 110 3.16 15.96 -1.18
N SER A 111 3.68 17.05 -0.63
CA SER A 111 2.93 18.29 -0.38
C SER A 111 3.13 19.27 -1.52
N ALA A 112 2.11 20.08 -1.80
CA ALA A 112 2.23 21.18 -2.76
C ALA A 112 3.34 22.17 -2.34
N PRO A 113 3.99 22.86 -3.30
CA PRO A 113 4.97 23.90 -2.97
C PRO A 113 4.34 24.98 -2.10
N TYR A 114 5.07 25.38 -1.04
CA TYR A 114 4.70 26.50 -0.18
C TYR A 114 4.87 27.81 -0.95
N ASP A 115 3.96 28.77 -0.72
CA ASP A 115 4.03 30.07 -1.41
C ASP A 115 5.26 30.91 -0.98
N ASN A 116 5.87 30.61 0.17
CA ASN A 116 6.97 31.40 0.73
C ASN A 116 8.37 30.93 0.28
N SER A 117 8.50 29.71 -0.24
CA SER A 117 9.75 29.19 -0.80
C SER A 117 9.60 29.15 -2.32
N THR A 118 10.31 30.02 -3.04
CA THR A 118 10.42 29.86 -4.49
C THR A 118 11.38 28.70 -4.74
N PRO A 119 10.91 27.52 -5.21
CA PRO A 119 11.82 26.43 -5.51
C PRO A 119 12.77 26.87 -6.62
N ASP A 120 14.06 26.56 -6.46
CA ASP A 120 15.07 26.78 -7.48
C ASP A 120 15.15 25.58 -8.45
N GLN A 121 16.00 25.66 -9.48
CA GLN A 121 16.16 24.57 -10.45
C GLN A 121 16.74 23.31 -9.81
N SER A 122 17.49 23.42 -8.71
CA SER A 122 18.10 22.26 -8.05
C SER A 122 17.04 21.31 -7.48
N VAL A 123 15.90 21.85 -7.04
CA VAL A 123 14.74 21.07 -6.59
C VAL A 123 14.17 20.23 -7.74
N TYR A 124 13.96 20.84 -8.91
CA TYR A 124 13.43 20.14 -10.07
C TYR A 124 14.42 19.14 -10.66
N ASP A 125 15.71 19.47 -10.64
CA ASP A 125 16.77 18.54 -11.03
C ASP A 125 16.84 17.34 -10.06
N ALA A 126 16.55 17.54 -8.78
CA ALA A 126 16.49 16.47 -7.80
C ALA A 126 15.31 15.53 -8.07
N ILE A 127 14.13 16.10 -8.36
CA ILE A 127 12.94 15.35 -8.79
C ILE A 127 13.23 14.56 -10.08
N ALA A 128 13.88 15.17 -11.08
CA ALA A 128 14.18 14.53 -12.37
C ALA A 128 15.16 13.35 -12.26
N LYS A 129 16.16 13.46 -11.39
CA LYS A 129 17.25 12.48 -11.24
C LYS A 129 16.86 11.24 -10.44
N ALA A 130 15.78 11.29 -9.68
CA ALA A 130 15.31 10.13 -8.93
C ALA A 130 14.84 9.02 -9.87
N THR A 131 14.92 7.77 -9.40
CA THR A 131 14.36 6.60 -10.09
C THR A 131 12.89 6.40 -9.71
N ALA A 132 12.53 6.73 -8.46
CA ALA A 132 11.17 6.70 -7.95
C ALA A 132 10.84 8.00 -7.22
N VAL A 133 9.63 8.51 -7.39
CA VAL A 133 9.25 9.81 -6.83
C VAL A 133 7.81 9.81 -6.31
N GLU A 134 7.61 10.36 -5.12
CA GLU A 134 6.30 10.79 -4.62
C GLU A 134 6.17 12.31 -4.78
N VAL A 135 5.23 12.76 -5.60
CA VAL A 135 5.04 14.18 -5.94
C VAL A 135 3.57 14.58 -5.91
N HIS A 136 3.32 15.75 -5.36
CA HIS A 136 2.09 16.49 -5.57
C HIS A 136 2.01 17.04 -7.00
N HIS A 137 0.86 16.93 -7.66
CA HIS A 137 0.70 17.35 -9.06
C HIS A 137 1.09 18.81 -9.32
N HIS A 138 0.93 19.70 -8.34
CA HIS A 138 1.38 21.10 -8.41
C HIS A 138 2.88 21.28 -8.70
N TRP A 139 3.74 20.32 -8.36
CA TRP A 139 5.16 20.35 -8.75
C TRP A 139 5.34 20.17 -10.25
N LEU A 140 4.36 19.56 -10.93
CA LEU A 140 4.43 19.19 -12.34
C LEU A 140 3.63 20.14 -13.24
N THR A 141 2.68 20.91 -12.70
CA THR A 141 1.87 21.85 -13.48
C THR A 141 2.59 23.19 -13.70
N CYS A 142 2.65 23.63 -14.95
CA CYS A 142 3.09 24.98 -15.31
C CYS A 142 2.07 26.03 -14.83
N ARG A 143 2.50 27.13 -14.19
CA ARG A 143 1.61 28.27 -13.93
C ARG A 143 1.28 28.94 -15.27
N PRO A 144 0.00 29.15 -15.64
CA PRO A 144 -0.40 29.62 -16.97
C PRO A 144 0.12 31.02 -17.36
N ASN A 145 0.60 31.85 -16.43
CA ASN A 145 1.14 33.18 -16.75
C ASN A 145 2.64 33.20 -17.15
N ALA A 146 3.22 32.06 -17.51
CA ALA A 146 4.67 31.90 -17.68
C ALA A 146 5.19 32.08 -19.12
N ALA A 147 4.54 32.90 -19.96
CA ALA A 147 5.03 33.17 -21.31
C ALA A 147 6.45 33.78 -21.36
N HIS A 148 6.98 34.38 -20.27
CA HIS A 148 8.24 35.15 -20.32
C HIS A 148 9.14 35.06 -19.07
N SER A 149 9.21 33.95 -18.33
CA SER A 149 10.24 33.83 -17.27
C SER A 149 10.87 32.46 -17.22
N GLU A 150 12.21 32.42 -17.22
CA GLU A 150 13.09 31.30 -16.85
C GLU A 150 12.82 30.83 -15.41
N ARG A 151 11.59 30.42 -15.12
CA ARG A 151 11.24 29.84 -13.84
C ARG A 151 11.74 28.41 -13.79
N PRO A 152 12.29 27.99 -12.66
CA PRO A 152 12.58 26.60 -12.39
C PRO A 152 11.39 25.70 -12.71
N HIS A 153 11.61 24.66 -13.50
CA HIS A 153 10.60 23.69 -13.90
C HIS A 153 11.25 22.35 -14.17
N LEU A 154 10.44 21.30 -14.14
CA LEU A 154 10.87 19.97 -14.53
C LEU A 154 11.06 19.95 -16.05
N LYS A 155 12.29 19.71 -16.49
CA LYS A 155 12.60 19.54 -17.93
C LYS A 155 12.27 18.12 -18.36
N GLU A 156 11.97 17.95 -19.65
CA GLU A 156 11.87 16.63 -20.28
C GLU A 156 13.17 15.83 -20.06
N GLY A 157 13.06 14.51 -19.89
CA GLY A 157 14.21 13.62 -19.69
C GLY A 157 14.31 12.97 -18.31
N SER A 158 13.25 13.03 -17.49
CA SER A 158 13.18 12.25 -16.25
C SER A 158 13.15 10.75 -16.59
N SER A 159 13.88 9.92 -15.83
CA SER A 159 13.96 8.46 -16.06
C SER A 159 13.19 7.67 -15.00
N TRP A 160 12.09 8.23 -14.51
CA TRP A 160 11.30 7.58 -13.46
C TRP A 160 10.79 6.23 -13.94
N THR A 161 10.98 5.22 -13.10
CA THR A 161 10.35 3.92 -13.27
C THR A 161 9.17 3.75 -12.32
N GLU A 162 9.08 4.57 -11.27
CA GLU A 162 7.97 4.56 -10.32
C GLU A 162 7.52 5.98 -9.98
N LEU A 163 6.20 6.17 -9.94
CA LEU A 163 5.58 7.45 -9.61
C LEU A 163 4.44 7.23 -8.61
N ARG A 164 4.48 7.96 -7.50
CA ARG A 164 3.30 8.20 -6.66
C ARG A 164 2.83 9.65 -6.85
N LEU A 165 1.67 9.82 -7.47
CA LEU A 165 1.09 11.12 -7.80
C LEU A 165 -0.02 11.48 -6.81
N MET A 166 0.14 12.61 -6.13
CA MET A 166 -0.87 13.15 -5.21
C MET A 166 -1.68 14.24 -5.91
N VAL A 167 -3.00 14.03 -6.04
CA VAL A 167 -3.95 14.95 -6.66
C VAL A 167 -4.96 15.40 -5.61
N SER A 168 -4.67 16.51 -4.94
CA SER A 168 -5.55 17.10 -3.93
C SER A 168 -5.63 18.62 -4.05
N LEU A 169 -6.66 19.23 -3.44
CA LEU A 169 -6.72 20.68 -3.27
C LEU A 169 -5.56 21.15 -2.39
N PRO A 170 -4.90 22.28 -2.72
CA PRO A 170 -3.99 22.91 -1.79
C PRO A 170 -4.79 23.39 -0.56
N LEU A 171 -4.22 23.23 0.64
CA LEU A 171 -4.83 23.69 1.91
C LEU A 171 -5.13 25.20 1.97
N ARG A 172 -4.74 26.00 0.96
CA ARG A 172 -4.91 27.46 0.94
C ARG A 172 -5.58 27.94 -0.34
N PHE A 173 -6.47 28.92 -0.17
CA PHE A 173 -7.35 29.57 -1.17
C PHE A 173 -6.61 30.41 -2.24
N THR A 174 -5.48 29.96 -2.77
CA THR A 174 -4.90 30.58 -3.97
C THR A 174 -5.41 29.85 -5.22
N PRO A 175 -5.76 30.57 -6.30
CA PRO A 175 -6.10 29.93 -7.57
C PRO A 175 -4.85 29.21 -8.10
N ARG A 176 -4.83 27.89 -7.94
CA ARG A 176 -3.71 27.04 -8.35
C ARG A 176 -4.07 26.26 -9.63
N PRO A 177 -3.06 25.97 -10.47
CA PRO A 177 -3.26 25.24 -11.73
C PRO A 177 -4.04 23.95 -11.52
N SER A 178 -5.03 23.71 -12.37
CA SER A 178 -5.78 22.46 -12.39
C SER A 178 -4.86 21.31 -12.83
N ILE A 179 -5.12 20.08 -12.38
CA ILE A 179 -4.49 18.88 -12.95
C ILE A 179 -4.61 18.82 -14.49
N ARG A 180 -5.63 19.45 -15.07
CA ARG A 180 -5.81 19.57 -16.53
C ARG A 180 -4.72 20.40 -17.22
N SER A 181 -3.97 21.23 -16.48
CA SER A 181 -2.84 21.99 -17.02
C SER A 181 -1.51 21.25 -16.85
N LEU A 182 -1.52 19.98 -16.41
CA LEU A 182 -0.34 19.13 -16.45
C LEU A 182 0.07 18.91 -17.90
N ASP A 183 1.29 19.30 -18.24
CA ASP A 183 1.86 18.89 -19.53
C ASP A 183 2.19 17.40 -19.45
N PRO A 184 1.56 16.55 -20.29
CA PRO A 184 1.84 15.13 -20.27
C PRO A 184 3.28 14.77 -20.65
N SER A 185 4.06 15.62 -21.34
CA SER A 185 5.44 15.29 -21.72
C SER A 185 6.42 15.29 -20.55
N ILE A 186 6.06 15.94 -19.44
CA ILE A 186 6.89 16.05 -18.23
C ILE A 186 7.09 14.69 -17.57
N ILE A 187 6.05 13.85 -17.55
CA ILE A 187 6.10 12.53 -16.93
C ILE A 187 6.59 11.53 -17.98
N PRO A 188 7.63 10.73 -17.70
CA PRO A 188 8.12 9.71 -18.60
C PRO A 188 7.21 8.47 -18.57
N TRP A 189 5.95 8.61 -18.99
CA TRP A 189 4.90 7.59 -18.87
C TRP A 189 5.33 6.21 -19.36
N ALA A 190 6.02 6.15 -20.51
CA ALA A 190 6.48 4.90 -21.10
C ALA A 190 7.55 4.20 -20.24
N ASN A 191 8.30 4.93 -19.41
CA ASN A 191 9.31 4.34 -18.53
C ASN A 191 8.70 3.78 -17.23
N LEU A 192 7.47 4.18 -16.88
CA LEU A 192 6.85 3.79 -15.63
C LEU A 192 6.50 2.29 -15.62
N ARG A 193 6.98 1.60 -14.60
CA ARG A 193 6.62 0.23 -14.24
C ARG A 193 5.64 0.19 -13.08
N ARG A 194 5.65 1.21 -12.21
CA ARG A 194 4.69 1.35 -11.11
C ARG A 194 4.11 2.75 -11.06
N LEU A 195 2.80 2.82 -10.90
CA LEU A 195 2.06 4.07 -10.78
C LEU A 195 1.08 3.96 -9.63
N ALA A 196 1.21 4.85 -8.66
CA ALA A 196 0.22 5.06 -7.60
C ALA A 196 -0.39 6.45 -7.77
N ILE A 197 -1.71 6.56 -7.73
CA ILE A 197 -2.43 7.83 -7.81
C ILE A 197 -3.31 7.94 -6.58
N GLU A 198 -3.09 8.98 -5.78
CA GLU A 198 -3.98 9.36 -4.69
C GLU A 198 -4.83 10.55 -5.12
N TRP A 199 -6.13 10.34 -5.22
CA TRP A 199 -7.09 11.25 -5.84
C TRP A 199 -8.13 11.76 -4.83
N ILE A 200 -7.87 12.96 -4.34
CA ILE A 200 -8.69 13.70 -3.37
C ILE A 200 -9.12 15.03 -4.01
N PHE A 201 -9.59 14.97 -5.26
CA PHE A 201 -9.97 16.17 -6.02
C PHE A 201 -11.08 15.93 -7.05
N TYR A 202 -11.70 17.01 -7.51
CA TYR A 202 -12.61 17.06 -8.67
C TYR A 202 -11.89 17.65 -9.89
N PRO A 203 -12.11 17.17 -11.12
CA PRO A 203 -13.13 16.21 -11.55
C PRO A 203 -12.79 14.75 -11.20
N SER A 204 -13.66 13.82 -11.59
CA SER A 204 -13.38 12.38 -11.48
C SER A 204 -12.06 11.99 -12.18
N MET A 205 -11.48 10.88 -11.75
CA MET A 205 -10.20 10.36 -12.25
C MET A 205 -10.31 9.76 -13.67
N ASN A 206 -11.52 9.56 -14.17
CA ASN A 206 -11.80 8.77 -15.37
C ASN A 206 -11.07 9.31 -16.60
N ASP A 207 -11.27 10.60 -16.87
CA ASP A 207 -10.65 11.24 -18.03
C ASP A 207 -9.12 11.30 -17.88
N PHE A 208 -8.61 11.36 -16.64
CA PHE A 208 -7.18 11.32 -16.38
C PHE A 208 -6.59 9.94 -16.73
N ILE A 209 -7.18 8.85 -16.20
CA ILE A 209 -6.76 7.48 -16.52
C ILE A 209 -6.88 7.20 -18.01
N TYR A 210 -8.01 7.58 -18.62
CA TYR A 210 -8.21 7.43 -20.06
C TYR A 210 -7.12 8.15 -20.86
N SER A 211 -6.72 9.36 -20.45
CA SER A 211 -5.71 10.15 -21.15
C SER A 211 -4.28 9.59 -21.02
N CYS A 212 -3.93 8.96 -19.89
CA CYS A 212 -2.59 8.45 -19.65
C CYS A 212 -2.42 6.98 -20.03
N ALA A 213 -3.48 6.18 -20.03
CA ALA A 213 -3.46 4.75 -20.34
C ALA A 213 -2.68 4.38 -21.61
N PRO A 214 -2.86 5.04 -22.78
CA PRO A 214 -2.10 4.69 -23.99
C PRO A 214 -0.59 4.88 -23.89
N ARG A 215 -0.11 5.59 -22.85
CA ARG A 215 1.31 5.86 -22.62
C ARG A 215 1.94 4.95 -21.57
N LEU A 216 1.16 4.06 -20.96
CA LEU A 216 1.57 3.19 -19.84
C LEU A 216 1.90 1.77 -20.33
N SER A 217 2.61 1.65 -21.45
CA SER A 217 2.84 0.37 -22.15
C SER A 217 3.67 -0.65 -21.36
N HIS A 218 4.53 -0.18 -20.45
CA HIS A 218 5.40 -1.01 -19.60
C HIS A 218 4.96 -1.04 -18.14
N LEU A 219 3.75 -0.57 -17.84
CA LEU A 219 3.23 -0.53 -16.49
C LEU A 219 2.94 -1.95 -16.00
N GLN A 220 3.55 -2.32 -14.87
CA GLN A 220 3.43 -3.63 -14.24
C GLN A 220 2.54 -3.59 -13.00
N ALA A 221 2.45 -2.43 -12.36
CA ALA A 221 1.65 -2.24 -11.17
C ALA A 221 0.91 -0.89 -11.22
N LEU A 222 -0.41 -0.91 -11.01
CA LEU A 222 -1.26 0.28 -10.88
C LEU A 222 -2.01 0.30 -9.54
N ARG A 223 -1.85 1.38 -8.78
CA ARG A 223 -2.64 1.65 -7.57
C ARG A 223 -3.42 2.94 -7.74
N LEU A 224 -4.71 2.86 -7.50
CA LEU A 224 -5.63 3.99 -7.57
C LEU A 224 -6.33 4.11 -6.22
N ASP A 225 -6.17 5.24 -5.58
CA ASP A 225 -6.73 5.50 -4.26
C ASP A 225 -7.59 6.75 -4.33
N ALA A 226 -8.90 6.60 -4.17
CA ALA A 226 -9.78 7.75 -4.10
C ALA A 226 -10.70 7.63 -2.89
N PHE A 227 -10.78 8.71 -2.12
CA PHE A 227 -11.52 8.72 -0.85
C PHE A 227 -13.04 8.46 -1.03
N HIS A 228 -13.59 8.72 -2.23
CA HIS A 228 -15.01 8.57 -2.52
C HIS A 228 -15.28 7.93 -3.88
N LYS A 229 -16.33 7.10 -3.94
CA LYS A 229 -16.81 6.40 -5.15
C LYS A 229 -17.10 7.30 -6.35
N TRP A 230 -17.53 8.54 -6.13
CA TRP A 230 -17.81 9.48 -7.24
C TRP A 230 -16.55 9.98 -7.94
N HIS A 231 -15.36 9.80 -7.35
CA HIS A 231 -14.11 10.05 -8.06
C HIS A 231 -13.83 9.01 -9.14
N TYR A 232 -14.54 7.87 -9.13
CA TYR A 232 -14.51 6.83 -10.16
C TYR A 232 -15.73 6.87 -11.08
N HIS A 233 -16.92 7.25 -10.59
CA HIS A 233 -18.08 7.42 -11.47
C HIS A 233 -19.11 8.36 -10.84
N GLU A 234 -19.35 9.48 -11.52
CA GLU A 234 -20.12 10.61 -10.97
C GLU A 234 -21.62 10.33 -10.80
N ALA A 235 -22.17 9.36 -11.53
CA ALA A 235 -23.58 8.98 -11.51
C ALA A 235 -23.89 7.84 -10.51
N CYS A 236 -23.04 7.61 -9.50
CA CYS A 236 -23.27 6.55 -8.52
C CYS A 236 -24.55 6.78 -7.70
N SER A 237 -25.51 5.85 -7.77
CA SER A 237 -26.76 5.92 -7.01
C SER A 237 -26.60 5.75 -5.50
N TYR A 238 -25.46 5.22 -5.03
CA TYR A 238 -25.19 5.12 -3.59
C TYR A 238 -24.82 6.47 -2.94
N VAL A 239 -24.75 7.57 -3.70
CA VAL A 239 -24.47 8.90 -3.17
C VAL A 239 -25.75 9.43 -2.54
N SER A 240 -25.77 9.57 -1.21
CA SER A 240 -26.90 10.19 -0.51
C SER A 240 -27.20 11.57 -1.08
N ASP A 241 -28.48 11.91 -1.24
CA ASP A 241 -29.04 13.15 -1.81
C ASP A 241 -28.58 14.48 -1.16
N GLY A 242 -27.59 14.47 -0.26
CA GLY A 242 -27.17 15.60 0.56
C GLY A 242 -25.91 16.36 0.12
N GLU A 243 -25.10 15.83 -0.80
CA GLU A 243 -23.93 16.56 -1.30
C GLU A 243 -24.24 17.27 -2.62
N GLU A 244 -24.59 18.55 -2.52
CA GLU A 244 -24.94 19.45 -3.63
C GLU A 244 -24.14 19.18 -4.92
N HIS A 245 -24.81 18.57 -5.89
CA HIS A 245 -24.32 18.09 -7.18
C HIS A 245 -23.99 19.18 -8.22
N SER A 246 -23.90 20.45 -7.81
CA SER A 246 -23.96 21.62 -8.69
C SER A 246 -22.75 21.81 -9.64
N LEU A 247 -21.68 21.02 -9.48
CA LEU A 247 -20.44 21.18 -10.25
C LEU A 247 -20.02 19.95 -11.08
N ARG A 248 -20.83 18.89 -11.16
CA ARG A 248 -20.48 17.66 -11.88
C ARG A 248 -20.65 17.84 -13.40
N ARG A 249 -19.55 18.08 -14.11
CA ARG A 249 -19.48 17.74 -15.54
C ARG A 249 -19.21 16.24 -15.62
N LEU A 250 -20.20 15.49 -16.08
CA LEU A 250 -20.05 14.08 -16.41
C LEU A 250 -18.78 13.88 -17.24
N SER A 251 -17.90 13.01 -16.76
CA SER A 251 -16.74 12.57 -17.54
C SER A 251 -17.19 12.04 -18.90
N GLU A 252 -16.35 12.30 -19.90
CA GLU A 252 -16.61 11.85 -21.27
C GLU A 252 -16.47 10.32 -21.38
N HIS A 253 -15.67 9.73 -20.48
CA HIS A 253 -15.34 8.31 -20.49
C HIS A 253 -15.80 7.61 -19.21
N PRO A 254 -16.40 6.40 -19.31
CA PRO A 254 -16.61 5.55 -18.15
C PRO A 254 -15.25 5.11 -17.59
N PHE A 255 -15.22 4.82 -16.29
CA PHE A 255 -14.00 4.32 -15.67
C PHE A 255 -13.75 2.88 -16.08
N ALA A 256 -12.60 2.63 -16.70
CA ALA A 256 -12.13 1.30 -17.07
C ALA A 256 -10.59 1.28 -17.07
N ILE A 257 -10.03 0.10 -16.77
CA ILE A 257 -8.62 -0.20 -16.93
C ILE A 257 -8.43 -0.86 -18.29
N ASP A 258 -7.80 -0.15 -19.21
CA ASP A 258 -7.56 -0.66 -20.56
C ASP A 258 -6.29 -1.54 -20.61
N PHE A 259 -6.49 -2.85 -20.43
CA PHE A 259 -5.44 -3.86 -20.53
C PHE A 259 -4.85 -4.02 -21.94
N THR A 260 -5.48 -3.46 -22.98
CA THR A 260 -4.90 -3.41 -24.33
C THR A 260 -3.73 -2.42 -24.37
N ASN A 261 -3.91 -1.28 -23.68
CA ASN A 261 -2.89 -0.24 -23.56
C ASN A 261 -1.86 -0.53 -22.46
N MET A 262 -2.23 -1.35 -21.47
CA MET A 262 -1.37 -1.76 -20.35
C MET A 262 -1.13 -3.28 -20.35
N PRO A 263 -0.45 -3.83 -21.39
CA PRO A 263 -0.31 -5.28 -21.56
C PRO A 263 0.56 -5.94 -20.48
N GLU A 264 1.48 -5.21 -19.84
CA GLU A 264 2.37 -5.76 -18.81
C GLU A 264 1.77 -5.73 -17.39
N LEU A 265 0.56 -5.18 -17.22
CA LEU A 265 -0.07 -4.95 -15.92
C LEU A 265 -0.37 -6.27 -15.21
N GLN A 266 0.30 -6.48 -14.08
CA GLN A 266 0.23 -7.68 -13.25
C GLN A 266 -0.36 -7.42 -11.87
N GLU A 267 -0.22 -6.20 -11.33
CA GLU A 267 -0.73 -5.82 -10.02
C GLU A 267 -1.70 -4.64 -10.15
N LEU A 268 -2.92 -4.83 -9.64
CA LEU A 268 -3.93 -3.77 -9.59
C LEU A 268 -4.51 -3.64 -8.20
N GLU A 269 -4.47 -2.42 -7.66
CA GLU A 269 -5.12 -2.05 -6.41
C GLU A 269 -6.02 -0.84 -6.64
N ILE A 270 -7.30 -0.95 -6.26
CA ILE A 270 -8.24 0.16 -6.32
C ILE A 270 -8.94 0.30 -4.97
N ASN A 271 -8.67 1.41 -4.28
CA ASN A 271 -9.27 1.77 -3.00
C ASN A 271 -10.38 2.81 -3.20
N GLY A 272 -11.56 2.59 -2.62
CA GLY A 272 -12.73 3.45 -2.74
C GLY A 272 -13.65 3.12 -3.93
N ILE A 273 -13.37 2.04 -4.64
CA ILE A 273 -14.19 1.56 -5.76
C ILE A 273 -15.49 0.92 -5.24
N CYS A 274 -16.61 1.14 -5.94
CA CYS A 274 -17.88 0.47 -5.61
C CYS A 274 -18.25 -0.60 -6.65
N ASN A 275 -19.23 -1.44 -6.29
CA ASN A 275 -19.63 -2.60 -7.08
C ASN A 275 -20.43 -2.28 -8.36
N HIS A 276 -20.84 -1.02 -8.57
CA HIS A 276 -21.53 -0.60 -9.81
C HIS A 276 -20.64 -0.55 -11.04
N ILE A 277 -19.32 -0.40 -10.88
CA ILE A 277 -18.40 -0.45 -12.02
C ILE A 277 -18.22 -1.93 -12.39
N PRO A 278 -18.55 -2.35 -13.62
CA PRO A 278 -18.46 -3.75 -14.04
C PRO A 278 -17.08 -4.36 -13.78
N ILE A 279 -17.05 -5.61 -13.31
CA ILE A 279 -15.78 -6.30 -13.06
C ILE A 279 -14.95 -6.50 -14.34
N THR A 280 -15.61 -6.57 -15.49
CA THR A 280 -14.99 -6.65 -16.82
C THR A 280 -14.15 -5.42 -17.15
N ASP A 281 -14.43 -4.29 -16.52
CA ASP A 281 -13.72 -3.02 -16.75
C ASP A 281 -12.54 -2.85 -15.79
N LEU A 282 -12.36 -3.78 -14.85
CA LEU A 282 -11.34 -3.72 -13.80
C LEU A 282 -10.33 -4.88 -13.89
N VAL A 283 -10.70 -6.00 -14.51
CA VAL A 283 -9.90 -7.24 -14.50
C VAL A 283 -9.43 -7.61 -15.89
N GLY A 284 -8.17 -8.01 -16.00
CA GLY A 284 -7.54 -8.40 -17.26
C GLY A 284 -6.65 -9.64 -17.17
N PRO A 285 -6.22 -10.18 -18.32
CA PRO A 285 -5.62 -11.52 -18.45
C PRO A 285 -4.27 -11.69 -17.77
N ASN A 286 -3.50 -10.61 -17.64
CA ASN A 286 -2.13 -10.66 -17.12
C ASN A 286 -2.05 -10.39 -15.61
N LEU A 287 -3.19 -10.09 -14.96
CA LEU A 287 -3.22 -9.86 -13.52
C LEU A 287 -2.81 -11.10 -12.73
N ARG A 288 -1.90 -10.89 -11.79
CA ARG A 288 -1.47 -11.83 -10.76
C ARG A 288 -1.89 -11.38 -9.37
N ARG A 289 -2.07 -10.08 -9.17
CA ARG A 289 -2.54 -9.47 -7.93
C ARG A 289 -3.68 -8.50 -8.19
N LEU A 290 -4.77 -8.68 -7.45
CA LEU A 290 -5.93 -7.82 -7.49
C LEU A 290 -6.37 -7.46 -6.06
N ARG A 291 -6.51 -6.17 -5.79
CA ARG A 291 -7.17 -5.65 -4.61
C ARG A 291 -8.28 -4.70 -5.02
N LEU A 292 -9.50 -5.01 -4.61
CA LEU A 292 -10.65 -4.12 -4.71
C LEU A 292 -11.19 -3.91 -3.30
N HIS A 293 -11.04 -2.70 -2.78
CA HIS A 293 -11.40 -2.38 -1.40
C HIS A 293 -12.09 -1.02 -1.33
N CYS A 294 -13.06 -0.87 -0.44
CA CYS A 294 -13.73 0.38 -0.15
C CYS A 294 -13.62 0.66 1.34
N GLU A 295 -12.54 1.33 1.73
CA GLU A 295 -12.21 1.58 3.14
C GLU A 295 -13.24 2.49 3.81
N ASN A 296 -13.84 2.02 4.90
CA ASN A 296 -14.69 2.84 5.76
C ASN A 296 -14.11 2.86 7.19
N PRO A 297 -13.64 4.01 7.71
CA PRO A 297 -13.04 4.08 9.05
C PRO A 297 -13.97 3.63 10.20
N ARG A 298 -15.29 3.60 9.99
CA ARG A 298 -16.26 3.17 10.99
C ARG A 298 -16.58 1.68 10.92
N PHE A 299 -16.58 1.11 9.72
CA PHE A 299 -17.11 -0.24 9.46
C PHE A 299 -16.09 -1.20 8.85
N SER A 300 -14.88 -0.77 8.52
CA SER A 300 -13.88 -1.46 7.69
C SER A 300 -14.22 -1.40 6.21
N VAL A 301 -15.49 -1.65 5.88
CA VAL A 301 -16.05 -1.60 4.53
C VAL A 301 -17.33 -0.78 4.50
N TYR A 302 -17.66 -0.16 3.36
CA TYR A 302 -18.86 0.70 3.27
C TYR A 302 -20.19 -0.06 3.41
N GLY A 303 -20.27 -1.33 3.00
CA GLY A 303 -21.50 -2.14 3.12
C GLY A 303 -21.76 -3.03 1.91
N LYS A 304 -23.03 -3.09 1.46
CA LYS A 304 -23.43 -3.91 0.30
C LYS A 304 -22.85 -3.41 -1.02
N GLU A 305 -22.52 -2.12 -1.09
CA GLU A 305 -21.93 -1.48 -2.26
C GLU A 305 -20.46 -1.85 -2.50
N SER A 306 -19.76 -2.41 -1.52
CA SER A 306 -18.34 -2.73 -1.60
C SER A 306 -18.10 -4.19 -1.97
N GLN A 307 -18.96 -5.10 -1.50
CA GLN A 307 -18.90 -6.51 -1.88
C GLN A 307 -19.28 -6.71 -3.36
N ARG A 308 -18.44 -7.46 -4.07
CA ARG A 308 -18.71 -7.94 -5.43
C ARG A 308 -19.62 -9.16 -5.40
N SER A 309 -20.48 -9.28 -6.39
CA SER A 309 -21.36 -10.45 -6.50
C SER A 309 -20.56 -11.72 -6.79
N HIS A 310 -21.07 -12.89 -6.40
CA HIS A 310 -20.43 -14.16 -6.76
C HIS A 310 -20.26 -14.34 -8.28
N THR A 311 -21.19 -13.80 -9.08
CA THR A 311 -21.09 -13.75 -10.54
C THR A 311 -19.92 -12.90 -11.03
N ASP A 312 -19.66 -11.76 -10.39
CA ASP A 312 -18.48 -10.94 -10.71
C ASP A 312 -17.18 -11.68 -10.39
N ILE A 313 -17.14 -12.39 -9.26
CA ILE A 313 -15.97 -13.18 -8.86
C ILE A 313 -15.70 -14.31 -9.86
N LEU A 314 -16.74 -14.99 -10.33
CA LEU A 314 -16.63 -16.00 -11.38
C LEU A 314 -16.13 -15.39 -12.70
N ALA A 315 -16.63 -14.21 -13.08
CA ALA A 315 -16.16 -13.49 -14.25
C ALA A 315 -14.68 -13.08 -14.11
N ALA A 316 -14.27 -12.57 -12.95
CA ALA A 316 -12.88 -12.23 -12.66
C ALA A 316 -11.95 -13.45 -12.75
N ALA A 317 -12.38 -14.62 -12.25
CA ALA A 317 -11.60 -15.85 -12.36
C ALA A 317 -11.41 -16.31 -13.82
N ASN A 318 -12.39 -16.05 -14.69
CA ASN A 318 -12.26 -16.32 -16.12
C ASN A 318 -11.37 -15.30 -16.83
N LEU A 319 -11.46 -14.02 -16.46
CA LEU A 319 -10.69 -12.93 -17.07
C LEU A 319 -9.23 -12.94 -16.64
N ALA A 320 -8.92 -13.27 -15.38
CA ALA A 320 -7.57 -13.34 -14.81
C ALA A 320 -7.25 -14.75 -14.30
N PRO A 321 -7.05 -15.74 -15.19
CA PRO A 321 -6.89 -17.13 -14.79
C PRO A 321 -5.64 -17.39 -13.95
N ASN A 322 -4.62 -16.55 -14.08
CA ASN A 322 -3.32 -16.67 -13.40
C ASN A 322 -3.23 -15.85 -12.11
N LEU A 323 -4.36 -15.38 -11.58
CA LEU A 323 -4.38 -14.60 -10.35
C LEU A 323 -3.86 -15.45 -9.16
N GLU A 324 -2.84 -14.93 -8.47
CA GLU A 324 -2.20 -15.58 -7.33
C GLU A 324 -2.55 -14.90 -5.99
N TRP A 325 -2.90 -13.62 -6.03
CA TRP A 325 -3.17 -12.80 -4.86
C TRP A 325 -4.47 -12.02 -5.05
N LEU A 326 -5.39 -12.18 -4.11
CA LEU A 326 -6.70 -11.52 -4.14
C LEU A 326 -7.02 -10.89 -2.79
N GLU A 327 -7.40 -9.62 -2.80
CA GLU A 327 -7.92 -8.91 -1.63
C GLU A 327 -9.27 -8.28 -1.96
N LEU A 328 -10.31 -8.63 -1.20
CA LEU A 328 -11.68 -8.21 -1.50
C LEU A 328 -12.46 -7.86 -0.24
N ASP A 329 -13.40 -6.95 -0.42
CA ASP A 329 -14.47 -6.72 0.55
C ASP A 329 -15.45 -7.89 0.56
N ILE A 330 -15.87 -8.27 1.76
CA ILE A 330 -16.88 -9.30 1.99
C ILE A 330 -17.94 -8.76 2.94
N GLY A 331 -19.17 -9.24 2.82
CA GLY A 331 -20.25 -8.92 3.73
C GLY A 331 -20.03 -9.51 5.13
N ASN A 332 -21.07 -9.44 5.96
CA ASN A 332 -21.02 -10.02 7.28
C ASN A 332 -20.84 -11.55 7.18
N ILE A 333 -19.76 -12.06 7.78
CA ILE A 333 -19.40 -13.49 7.86
C ILE A 333 -19.49 -14.02 9.30
N GLU A 334 -20.22 -13.30 10.16
CA GLU A 334 -20.57 -13.77 11.49
C GLU A 334 -21.28 -15.12 11.34
N ASN A 335 -20.97 -16.06 12.24
CA ASN A 335 -21.55 -17.41 12.26
C ASN A 335 -21.29 -18.29 11.02
N LEU A 336 -20.48 -17.85 10.04
CA LEU A 336 -20.16 -18.65 8.86
C LEU A 336 -19.56 -20.02 9.25
N TRP A 337 -20.16 -21.10 8.76
CA TRP A 337 -19.81 -22.49 9.10
C TRP A 337 -19.77 -22.81 10.61
N HIS A 338 -20.48 -22.04 11.44
CA HIS A 338 -20.66 -22.36 12.85
C HIS A 338 -21.57 -23.59 13.00
N PRO A 339 -21.30 -24.55 13.92
CA PRO A 339 -22.06 -25.80 14.04
C PRO A 339 -23.57 -25.65 14.24
N THR A 340 -23.99 -24.55 14.86
CA THR A 340 -25.39 -24.29 15.22
C THR A 340 -26.06 -23.24 14.31
N ALA A 341 -25.32 -22.66 13.37
CA ALA A 341 -25.84 -21.61 12.52
C ALA A 341 -26.68 -22.19 11.39
N ILE A 342 -27.84 -21.59 11.14
CA ILE A 342 -28.76 -21.96 10.08
C ILE A 342 -28.55 -20.97 8.91
N PRO A 343 -28.13 -21.44 7.71
CA PRO A 343 -28.01 -20.58 6.53
C PRO A 343 -29.33 -19.88 6.21
N GLY A 344 -29.28 -18.57 5.96
CA GLY A 344 -30.44 -17.71 5.71
C GLY A 344 -31.13 -17.17 6.96
N VAL A 345 -30.75 -17.66 8.14
CA VAL A 345 -31.23 -17.14 9.44
C VAL A 345 -30.06 -16.46 10.17
N ASP A 346 -28.98 -17.19 10.44
CA ASP A 346 -27.83 -16.70 11.21
C ASP A 346 -26.69 -16.20 10.32
N VAL A 347 -26.69 -16.58 9.04
CA VAL A 347 -25.66 -16.27 8.04
C VAL A 347 -26.33 -15.96 6.71
N ASP A 348 -25.88 -14.91 6.04
CA ASP A 348 -26.34 -14.62 4.67
C ASP A 348 -25.88 -15.73 3.69
N VAL A 349 -26.85 -16.32 2.98
CA VAL A 349 -26.60 -17.39 2.02
C VAL A 349 -25.67 -16.94 0.89
N GLU A 350 -25.68 -15.65 0.54
CA GLU A 350 -24.81 -15.09 -0.50
C GLU A 350 -23.32 -15.29 -0.18
N GLN A 351 -22.94 -15.30 1.10
CA GLN A 351 -21.54 -15.46 1.50
C GLN A 351 -20.99 -16.85 1.16
N TYR A 352 -21.83 -17.89 1.21
CA TYR A 352 -21.43 -19.23 0.78
C TYR A 352 -21.17 -19.27 -0.73
N MET A 353 -22.02 -18.60 -1.52
CA MET A 353 -21.84 -18.51 -2.98
C MET A 353 -20.60 -17.70 -3.34
N PHE A 354 -20.38 -16.59 -2.64
CA PHE A 354 -19.20 -15.73 -2.79
C PHE A 354 -17.91 -16.52 -2.53
N LEU A 355 -17.82 -17.22 -1.40
CA LEU A 355 -16.63 -18.00 -1.04
C LEU A 355 -16.39 -19.18 -1.99
N ASN A 356 -17.45 -19.87 -2.43
CA ASN A 356 -17.32 -20.91 -3.47
C ASN A 356 -16.88 -20.34 -4.83
N ALA A 357 -17.22 -19.08 -5.16
CA ALA A 357 -16.71 -18.44 -6.37
C ALA A 357 -15.20 -18.18 -6.28
N LEU A 358 -14.67 -17.83 -5.09
CA LEU A 358 -13.23 -17.67 -4.88
C LEU A 358 -12.44 -18.96 -5.13
N THR A 359 -13.05 -20.14 -4.94
CA THR A 359 -12.37 -21.42 -5.20
C THR A 359 -12.13 -21.69 -6.69
N LYS A 360 -12.64 -20.84 -7.59
CA LYS A 360 -12.42 -20.97 -9.04
C LYS A 360 -11.11 -20.35 -9.52
N PHE A 361 -10.43 -19.55 -8.71
CA PHE A 361 -9.07 -19.10 -9.01
C PHE A 361 -8.06 -20.23 -8.77
N ARG A 362 -7.65 -20.90 -9.85
CA ARG A 362 -6.80 -22.11 -9.80
C ARG A 362 -5.38 -21.89 -9.28
N HIS A 363 -4.90 -20.65 -9.36
CA HIS A 363 -3.54 -20.27 -8.97
C HIS A 363 -3.52 -19.41 -7.70
N LEU A 364 -4.67 -19.19 -7.06
CA LEU A 364 -4.78 -18.36 -5.88
C LEU A 364 -3.96 -18.96 -4.73
N ARG A 365 -3.00 -18.19 -4.22
CA ARG A 365 -2.12 -18.54 -3.10
C ARG A 365 -2.41 -17.70 -1.87
N PHE A 366 -2.76 -16.44 -2.07
CA PHE A 366 -3.05 -15.50 -1.00
C PHE A 366 -4.45 -14.92 -1.19
N LEU A 367 -5.29 -15.05 -0.15
CA LEU A 367 -6.61 -14.43 -0.09
C LEU A 367 -6.67 -13.54 1.14
N ARG A 368 -7.01 -12.26 0.97
CA ARG A 368 -7.43 -11.38 2.07
C ARG A 368 -8.88 -10.97 1.91
N LEU A 369 -9.62 -11.05 3.00
CA LEU A 369 -11.00 -10.64 3.10
C LEU A 369 -11.13 -9.49 4.11
N PHE A 370 -11.84 -8.44 3.71
CA PHE A 370 -12.18 -7.31 4.57
C PHE A 370 -13.67 -7.39 4.94
N PRO A 371 -14.03 -8.01 6.07
CA PRO A 371 -15.42 -8.02 6.55
C PRO A 371 -15.75 -6.73 7.33
N PRO A 372 -17.04 -6.46 7.57
CA PRO A 372 -17.44 -5.41 8.48
C PRO A 372 -17.09 -5.78 9.93
N PHE A 373 -16.45 -4.85 10.66
CA PHE A 373 -16.17 -4.99 12.10
C PHE A 373 -17.32 -4.40 12.94
N ALA A 374 -18.54 -4.69 12.54
CA ALA A 374 -19.76 -4.17 13.14
C ALA A 374 -20.85 -5.25 13.16
N PRO A 375 -21.75 -5.24 14.16
CA PRO A 375 -22.89 -6.15 14.21
C PRO A 375 -23.71 -6.10 12.93
N MET A 376 -24.32 -7.24 12.54
CA MET A 376 -25.22 -7.30 11.37
C MET A 376 -26.38 -6.28 11.44
N THR A 377 -26.80 -5.92 12.65
CA THR A 377 -27.88 -4.96 12.91
C THR A 377 -27.44 -3.49 12.80
N SER A 378 -26.15 -3.21 12.64
CA SER A 378 -25.64 -1.84 12.59
C SER A 378 -26.09 -1.12 11.33
N GLN A 379 -26.59 0.11 11.50
CA GLN A 379 -26.95 0.97 10.37
C GLN A 379 -25.80 1.92 10.04
N PRO A 380 -25.54 2.21 8.74
CA PRO A 380 -24.49 3.17 8.34
C PRO A 380 -24.62 4.56 8.98
N ALA A 381 -25.85 4.97 9.33
CA ALA A 381 -26.16 6.24 9.96
C ALA A 381 -25.82 6.29 11.46
N ASP A 382 -25.54 5.16 12.10
CA ASP A 382 -25.18 5.14 13.51
C ASP A 382 -23.78 5.72 13.72
N HIS A 383 -23.69 6.81 14.48
CA HIS A 383 -22.43 7.45 14.82
C HIS A 383 -21.66 6.73 15.93
N ARG A 384 -22.30 5.80 16.67
CA ARG A 384 -21.73 5.05 17.80
C ARG A 384 -21.77 3.56 17.54
N VAL A 385 -21.10 3.12 16.48
CA VAL A 385 -20.95 1.69 16.18
C VAL A 385 -20.02 1.07 17.23
N THR A 386 -20.52 0.06 17.96
CA THR A 386 -19.65 -0.79 18.78
C THR A 386 -18.98 -1.79 17.86
N HIS A 387 -17.65 -1.73 17.75
CA HIS A 387 -16.93 -2.69 16.91
C HIS A 387 -16.98 -4.09 17.51
N VAL A 388 -17.16 -5.08 16.64
CA VAL A 388 -17.14 -6.51 16.99
C VAL A 388 -16.18 -7.27 16.09
N VAL A 389 -15.63 -8.36 16.60
CA VAL A 389 -14.83 -9.27 15.78
C VAL A 389 -15.74 -10.03 14.80
N PRO A 390 -15.39 -10.09 13.51
CA PRO A 390 -16.25 -10.72 12.50
C PRO A 390 -16.26 -12.25 12.61
N VAL A 391 -15.21 -12.84 13.20
CA VAL A 391 -15.03 -14.28 13.33
C VAL A 391 -14.30 -14.62 14.64
N THR A 392 -14.53 -15.83 15.13
CA THR A 392 -13.68 -16.48 16.14
C THR A 392 -12.49 -17.20 15.49
N ASP A 393 -11.49 -17.55 16.29
CA ASP A 393 -10.31 -18.30 15.84
C ASP A 393 -10.66 -19.64 15.17
N ASP A 394 -11.60 -20.39 15.76
CA ASP A 394 -12.06 -21.67 15.20
C ASP A 394 -12.77 -21.46 13.84
N GLN A 395 -13.57 -20.39 13.72
CA GLN A 395 -14.20 -20.03 12.44
C GLN A 395 -13.18 -19.66 11.38
N ALA A 396 -12.17 -18.84 11.70
CA ALA A 396 -11.11 -18.49 10.76
C ALA A 396 -10.40 -19.75 10.21
N VAL A 397 -10.07 -20.70 11.09
CA VAL A 397 -9.47 -21.99 10.68
C VAL A 397 -10.42 -22.81 9.83
N ARG A 398 -11.71 -22.90 10.18
CA ARG A 398 -12.71 -23.62 9.37
C ARG A 398 -12.88 -23.03 7.98
N ILE A 399 -12.93 -21.69 7.87
CA ILE A 399 -13.02 -20.98 6.60
C ILE A 399 -11.84 -21.37 5.71
N PHE A 400 -10.62 -21.31 6.27
CA PHE A 400 -9.41 -21.70 5.56
C PHE A 400 -9.45 -23.16 5.10
N GLU A 401 -9.76 -24.11 5.98
CA GLU A 401 -9.79 -25.53 5.64
C GLU A 401 -10.83 -25.85 4.56
N GLN A 402 -11.99 -25.21 4.59
CA GLN A 402 -13.03 -25.39 3.57
C GLN A 402 -12.58 -24.83 2.21
N LEU A 403 -12.02 -23.61 2.19
CA LEU A 403 -11.48 -23.00 0.98
C LEU A 403 -10.31 -23.81 0.42
N HIS A 404 -9.38 -24.24 1.27
CA HIS A 404 -8.19 -24.99 0.87
C HIS A 404 -8.53 -26.38 0.31
N ARG A 405 -9.59 -27.03 0.81
CA ARG A 405 -10.08 -28.30 0.24
C ARG A 405 -10.50 -28.16 -1.22
N GLU A 406 -11.12 -27.05 -1.58
CA GLU A 406 -11.61 -26.78 -2.93
C GLU A 406 -10.58 -26.05 -3.81
N CYS A 407 -9.68 -25.28 -3.18
CA CYS A 407 -8.58 -24.53 -3.80
C CYS A 407 -7.25 -24.93 -3.12
N PRO A 408 -6.65 -26.08 -3.51
CA PRO A 408 -5.42 -26.56 -2.88
C PRO A 408 -4.19 -25.67 -3.08
N SER A 409 -4.24 -24.72 -4.02
CA SER A 409 -3.17 -23.72 -4.21
C SER A 409 -3.14 -22.67 -3.11
N LEU A 410 -4.24 -22.48 -2.37
CA LEU A 410 -4.35 -21.47 -1.32
C LEU A 410 -3.39 -21.80 -0.18
N GLN A 411 -2.49 -20.86 0.13
CA GLN A 411 -1.47 -20.99 1.17
C GLN A 411 -1.79 -20.13 2.38
N ILE A 412 -2.39 -18.96 2.16
CA ILE A 412 -2.64 -17.94 3.18
C ILE A 412 -4.06 -17.40 3.03
N LEU A 413 -4.83 -17.42 4.12
CA LEU A 413 -6.05 -16.64 4.30
C LEU A 413 -5.80 -15.55 5.34
N SER A 414 -6.10 -14.31 4.99
CA SER A 414 -6.08 -13.16 5.88
C SER A 414 -7.50 -12.61 6.03
N ILE A 415 -8.00 -12.50 7.25
CA ILE A 415 -9.24 -11.77 7.55
C ILE A 415 -8.81 -10.56 8.38
N ALA A 416 -9.04 -9.35 7.89
CA ALA A 416 -8.47 -8.16 8.51
C ALA A 416 -9.43 -6.97 8.50
N ALA A 417 -9.34 -6.14 9.54
CA ALA A 417 -9.89 -4.79 9.53
C ALA A 417 -9.03 -3.89 8.61
N ALA A 418 -9.66 -2.85 8.05
CA ALA A 418 -8.96 -1.78 7.35
C ALA A 418 -7.91 -1.11 8.27
N PRO A 419 -6.78 -0.61 7.71
CA PRO A 419 -5.72 0.01 8.51
C PRO A 419 -6.15 1.24 9.32
N SER A 420 -7.17 1.99 8.86
CA SER A 420 -7.71 3.15 9.59
C SER A 420 -8.46 2.79 10.87
N ILE A 421 -8.90 1.53 11.04
CA ILE A 421 -9.52 1.10 12.29
C ILE A 421 -8.43 0.95 13.35
N SER A 422 -8.56 1.69 14.44
CA SER A 422 -7.67 1.58 15.61
C SER A 422 -8.36 0.97 16.82
N ASP A 423 -9.68 0.95 16.86
CA ASP A 423 -10.42 0.77 18.12
C ASP A 423 -10.81 -0.69 18.41
N VAL A 424 -10.20 -1.66 17.71
CA VAL A 424 -10.46 -3.09 17.89
C VAL A 424 -9.22 -3.80 18.46
N ASP A 425 -9.45 -4.65 19.47
CA ASP A 425 -8.41 -5.43 20.13
C ASP A 425 -7.73 -6.42 19.16
N THR A 426 -8.53 -7.25 18.48
CA THR A 426 -8.07 -8.19 17.45
C THR A 426 -8.36 -7.63 16.08
N MET A 427 -7.31 -7.43 15.31
CA MET A 427 -7.43 -6.68 14.07
C MET A 427 -7.32 -7.59 12.85
N HIS A 428 -6.50 -8.64 12.89
CA HIS A 428 -6.42 -9.61 11.80
C HIS A 428 -6.23 -11.06 12.28
N TRP A 429 -6.68 -11.99 11.45
CA TRP A 429 -6.41 -13.41 11.48
C TRP A 429 -5.64 -13.78 10.22
N GLU A 430 -4.48 -14.42 10.37
CA GLU A 430 -3.72 -14.98 9.25
C GLU A 430 -3.60 -16.49 9.45
N VAL A 431 -4.24 -17.25 8.56
CA VAL A 431 -4.23 -18.71 8.57
C VAL A 431 -3.33 -19.21 7.45
N THR A 432 -2.38 -20.06 7.79
CA THR A 432 -1.41 -20.62 6.85
C THR A 432 -1.33 -22.13 6.96
N ARG A 433 -1.04 -22.81 5.84
CA ARG A 433 -0.77 -24.26 5.83
C ARG A 433 0.72 -24.54 5.99
N GLN A 434 1.08 -25.36 6.98
CA GLN A 434 2.45 -25.85 7.20
C GLN A 434 2.45 -27.39 7.24
N GLY A 435 2.66 -28.01 6.08
CA GLY A 435 2.54 -29.46 5.94
C GLY A 435 1.11 -29.94 6.26
N ASP A 436 0.97 -30.79 7.27
CA ASP A 436 -0.33 -31.28 7.76
C ASP A 436 -0.96 -30.38 8.84
N GLN A 437 -0.26 -29.34 9.26
CA GLN A 437 -0.70 -28.43 10.31
C GLN A 437 -1.24 -27.12 9.71
N THR A 438 -2.17 -26.53 10.43
CA THR A 438 -2.72 -25.21 10.11
C THR A 438 -2.33 -24.25 11.22
N VAL A 439 -1.69 -23.15 10.85
CA VAL A 439 -1.19 -22.15 11.79
C VAL A 439 -2.03 -20.90 11.66
N LEU A 440 -2.71 -20.53 12.73
CA LEU A 440 -3.43 -19.27 12.86
C LEU A 440 -2.57 -18.29 13.65
N THR A 441 -2.29 -17.12 13.09
CA THR A 441 -1.71 -15.99 13.81
C THR A 441 -2.76 -14.89 13.91
N THR A 442 -3.08 -14.46 15.13
CA THR A 442 -3.93 -13.28 15.36
C THR A 442 -3.08 -12.09 15.79
N GLY A 443 -3.28 -10.96 15.11
CA GLY A 443 -2.60 -9.70 15.41
C GLY A 443 -3.48 -8.80 16.28
N HIS A 444 -2.94 -8.36 17.42
CA HIS A 444 -3.64 -7.51 18.38
C HIS A 444 -2.92 -6.16 18.47
N ARG A 445 -3.29 -5.21 17.61
CA ARG A 445 -2.57 -3.93 17.40
C ARG A 445 -2.49 -3.11 18.69
N ASN A 446 -3.61 -2.89 19.36
CA ASN A 446 -3.66 -2.08 20.60
C ASN A 446 -2.87 -2.69 21.76
N ARG A 447 -2.74 -4.02 21.77
CA ARG A 447 -2.01 -4.75 22.82
C ARG A 447 -0.59 -5.12 22.40
N ASN A 448 -0.20 -4.76 21.18
CA ASN A 448 1.10 -4.98 20.57
C ASN A 448 1.65 -6.41 20.74
N TYR A 449 0.84 -7.41 20.40
CA TYR A 449 1.27 -8.81 20.38
C TYR A 449 0.64 -9.60 19.24
N ASN A 450 1.30 -10.70 18.87
CA ASN A 450 0.75 -11.73 18.02
C ASN A 450 0.48 -13.00 18.85
N HIS A 451 -0.66 -13.63 18.61
CA HIS A 451 -1.00 -14.93 19.19
C HIS A 451 -1.03 -15.98 18.10
N CYS A 452 -0.04 -16.86 18.12
CA CYS A 452 0.12 -17.96 17.20
C CYS A 452 -0.50 -19.23 17.79
N GLN A 453 -1.29 -19.92 16.99
CA GLN A 453 -1.97 -21.16 17.33
C GLN A 453 -1.69 -22.20 16.26
N THR A 454 -1.33 -23.41 16.68
CA THR A 454 -1.16 -24.54 15.78
C THR A 454 -2.35 -25.48 15.92
N TRP A 455 -2.90 -25.89 14.78
CA TRP A 455 -4.08 -26.72 14.64
C TRP A 455 -3.77 -27.96 13.82
N ILE A 456 -4.40 -29.07 14.17
CA ILE A 456 -4.48 -30.28 13.34
C ILE A 456 -5.96 -30.55 13.09
N GLY A 457 -6.41 -30.36 11.85
CA GLY A 457 -7.83 -30.28 11.54
C GLY A 457 -8.52 -29.18 12.36
N GLN A 458 -9.60 -29.53 13.07
CA GLN A 458 -10.34 -28.59 13.95
C GLN A 458 -9.89 -28.64 15.41
N ARG A 459 -8.75 -29.26 15.73
CA ARG A 459 -8.22 -29.34 17.09
C ARG A 459 -6.99 -28.46 17.26
N ARG A 460 -7.07 -27.49 18.18
CA ARG A 460 -5.91 -26.70 18.62
C ARG A 460 -4.96 -27.56 19.46
N VAL A 461 -3.69 -27.58 19.09
CA VAL A 461 -2.63 -28.38 19.75
C VAL A 461 -1.58 -27.54 20.46
N ARG A 462 -1.33 -26.31 20.00
CA ARG A 462 -0.36 -25.38 20.59
C ARG A 462 -0.87 -23.95 20.51
N SER A 463 -0.39 -23.12 21.44
CA SER A 463 -0.67 -21.70 21.52
C SER A 463 0.56 -20.97 22.08
N GLU A 464 0.96 -19.87 21.44
CA GLU A 464 2.11 -19.05 21.82
C GLU A 464 1.80 -17.56 21.62
N ILE A 465 2.22 -16.73 22.58
CA ILE A 465 2.02 -15.28 22.51
C ILE A 465 3.38 -14.60 22.43
N LYS A 466 3.58 -13.81 21.37
CA LYS A 466 4.75 -12.99 21.16
C LYS A 466 4.37 -11.53 21.34
N ARG A 467 4.87 -10.90 22.41
CA ARG A 467 4.69 -9.46 22.69
C ARG A 467 5.84 -8.67 22.10
N PHE A 468 5.56 -7.48 21.59
CA PHE A 468 6.55 -6.58 21.02
C PHE A 468 6.74 -5.35 21.91
N SER A 469 7.96 -4.84 21.98
CA SER A 469 8.28 -3.58 22.68
C SER A 469 7.95 -2.34 21.83
N THR A 470 8.00 -2.48 20.51
CA THR A 470 7.66 -1.44 19.53
C THR A 470 6.40 -1.81 18.76
N PRO A 471 5.50 -0.84 18.47
CA PRO A 471 4.33 -1.09 17.64
C PRO A 471 4.73 -1.76 16.32
N GLN A 472 4.13 -2.90 16.02
CA GLN A 472 4.34 -3.58 14.74
C GLN A 472 3.47 -2.94 13.66
N THR A 473 3.94 -2.98 12.41
CA THR A 473 3.12 -2.66 11.25
C THR A 473 1.95 -3.64 11.20
N TYR A 474 0.72 -3.11 11.17
CA TYR A 474 -0.49 -3.88 11.44
C TYR A 474 -0.85 -4.84 10.31
N LEU A 475 -0.93 -4.33 9.08
CA LEU A 475 -0.78 -5.10 7.86
C LEU A 475 0.55 -4.65 7.26
N SER A 476 1.18 -5.43 6.39
CA SER A 476 1.97 -4.78 5.36
C SER A 476 0.98 -3.89 4.63
N ASP A 477 1.03 -2.58 4.94
CA ASP A 477 0.23 -1.64 4.19
C ASP A 477 0.57 -1.93 2.72
N SER A 478 -0.45 -1.96 1.86
CA SER A 478 -0.17 -1.70 0.45
C SER A 478 0.57 -0.36 0.24
N GLY A 479 0.75 0.45 1.28
CA GLY A 479 1.59 1.65 1.36
C GLY A 479 3.06 1.46 1.04
N GLY A 480 3.58 0.25 0.91
CA GLY A 480 4.96 -0.01 0.49
C GLY A 480 5.29 0.14 -1.00
N TRP A 481 4.39 0.68 -1.83
CA TRP A 481 4.52 0.56 -3.29
C TRP A 481 5.77 1.18 -3.92
N MET A 482 6.38 2.20 -3.28
CA MET A 482 7.67 2.73 -3.74
C MET A 482 8.79 1.74 -3.42
N LEU A 483 9.25 1.05 -4.47
CA LEU A 483 10.33 0.08 -4.53
C LEU A 483 10.35 -1.04 -3.47
N GLU A 484 9.29 -1.29 -2.68
CA GLU A 484 9.17 -2.59 -2.02
C GLU A 484 8.95 -3.65 -3.10
N GLN A 485 10.04 -4.29 -3.53
CA GLN A 485 9.95 -5.68 -3.92
C GLN A 485 9.47 -6.43 -2.70
N ASN A 486 8.20 -6.82 -2.74
CA ASN A 486 7.75 -8.03 -2.09
C ASN A 486 8.62 -9.17 -2.63
N ASP A 487 9.73 -9.45 -1.95
CA ASP A 487 10.53 -10.67 -2.13
C ASP A 487 9.69 -11.88 -1.63
N PHE A 488 8.49 -12.07 -2.18
CA PHE A 488 7.77 -13.36 -2.16
C PHE A 488 8.38 -14.33 -3.18
N ARG A 489 9.64 -14.13 -3.59
CA ARG A 489 10.46 -15.20 -4.17
C ARG A 489 10.90 -16.13 -3.05
N VAL A 490 10.00 -17.05 -2.73
CA VAL A 490 10.25 -18.28 -1.99
C VAL A 490 10.80 -18.00 -0.59
N ASN A 491 9.88 -17.77 0.36
CA ASN A 491 10.09 -18.27 1.71
C ASN A 491 10.30 -19.78 1.60
N ARG A 492 11.56 -20.22 1.45
CA ARG A 492 11.92 -21.54 1.98
C ARG A 492 11.68 -21.42 3.48
N PRO A 493 10.92 -22.34 4.10
CA PRO A 493 10.68 -22.29 5.53
C PRO A 493 12.05 -22.21 6.20
N PHE A 494 12.27 -21.16 6.98
CA PHE A 494 13.41 -21.08 7.88
C PHE A 494 13.37 -22.34 8.73
N ALA A 495 14.29 -23.27 8.45
CA ALA A 495 14.63 -24.28 9.43
C ALA A 495 15.14 -23.50 10.65
N PHE A 496 14.40 -23.56 11.75
CA PHE A 496 14.87 -23.08 13.03
C PHE A 496 16.31 -23.55 13.20
N ALA A 497 17.22 -22.59 13.30
CA ALA A 497 18.58 -22.85 13.71
C ALA A 497 18.54 -23.30 15.18
N ASP A 498 18.32 -24.60 15.38
CA ASP A 498 18.77 -25.34 16.55
C ASP A 498 20.30 -25.30 16.55
N GLU A 499 20.93 -24.15 16.81
CA GLU A 499 22.38 -24.09 16.98
C GLU A 499 22.92 -22.86 17.75
N ILE A 500 22.12 -22.21 18.61
CA ILE A 500 22.64 -21.21 19.58
C ILE A 500 22.44 -21.65 21.06
N TYR A 501 22.14 -22.93 21.30
CA TYR A 501 22.28 -23.51 22.65
C TYR A 501 22.98 -24.88 22.59
N ARG A 502 24.25 -24.84 22.20
CA ARG A 502 25.34 -25.69 22.71
C ARG A 502 26.54 -24.77 22.95
#